data_AF-A0AAJ2NT41-F1
#
_entry.id   AF-A0AAJ2NT41-F1
#
_cell.length_a   1.000
_cell.length_b   1.000
_cell.length_c   1.000
_cell.angle_alpha   90.00
_cell.angle_beta   90.00
_cell.angle_gamma   90.00
#
_symmetry.space_group_name_H-M   'P 1'
#
loop_
_entity.id
_entity.type
_entity.pdbx_description
1 polymer ?
#
loop_
_entity_poly.entity_id
_entity_poly.type
_entity_poly.pdbx_seq_one_letter_code
_entity_poly.pdbx_strand_id
1 'polypeptide(L)'
;RLSQPVSDVLALSAIETVNKYLRRAVYNGEDIEARIKMSEASLLAGMAFNQSYLGLTHAIGSSLSGYAHVSHGVAIGLLLPSVIQ
;
A
#
# COMPACT_ATOMS: atom_id res chain seq x y z
N ARG A 1 12.06 -4.15 -15.64
CA ARG A 1 12.01 -4.17 -14.15
C ARG A 1 12.61 -2.84 -13.68
N LEU A 2 11.79 -1.98 -13.06
CA LEU A 2 12.24 -0.66 -12.57
C LEU A 2 12.65 -0.68 -11.08
N SER A 3 12.51 -1.84 -10.43
CA SER A 3 12.89 -2.03 -9.03
C SER A 3 14.40 -1.83 -8.84
N GLN A 4 14.77 -1.15 -7.77
CA GLN A 4 16.15 -0.91 -7.34
C GLN A 4 16.37 -1.54 -5.95
N PRO A 5 17.61 -1.91 -5.59
CA PRO A 5 17.87 -2.49 -4.27
C PRO A 5 17.34 -1.63 -3.10
N VAL A 6 17.43 -0.31 -3.21
CA VAL A 6 16.91 0.63 -2.22
C VAL A 6 15.37 0.58 -2.14
N SER A 7 14.68 0.61 -3.28
CA SER A 7 13.21 0.54 -3.30
C SER A 7 12.70 -0.80 -2.77
N ASP A 8 13.46 -1.89 -3.01
CA ASP A 8 13.09 -3.22 -2.54
C ASP A 8 13.14 -3.31 -1.00
N VAL A 9 14.19 -2.76 -0.37
CA VAL A 9 14.31 -2.72 1.10
C VAL A 9 13.19 -1.87 1.70
N LEU A 10 12.90 -0.71 1.12
CA LEU A 10 11.81 0.17 1.58
C LEU A 10 10.43 -0.51 1.44
N ALA A 11 10.18 -1.16 0.30
CA ALA A 11 8.93 -1.86 0.06
C ALA A 11 8.74 -3.06 1.00
N LEU A 12 9.78 -3.86 1.23
CA LEU A 12 9.72 -4.99 2.15
C LEU A 12 9.43 -4.52 3.59
N SER A 13 10.15 -3.50 4.06
CA SER A 13 9.93 -2.93 5.39
C SER A 13 8.52 -2.35 5.55
N ALA A 14 7.99 -1.70 4.51
CA ALA A 14 6.62 -1.22 4.50
C ALA A 14 5.61 -2.39 4.61
N ILE A 15 5.78 -3.45 3.80
CA ILE A 15 4.88 -4.63 3.79
C ILE A 15 4.87 -5.31 5.16
N GLU A 16 6.04 -5.54 5.76
CA GLU A 16 6.17 -6.15 7.09
C GLU A 16 5.45 -5.33 8.16
N THR A 17 5.65 -4.00 8.12
CA THR A 17 5.03 -3.06 9.07
C THR A 17 3.51 -3.02 8.89
N VAL A 18 3.01 -2.93 7.65
CA VAL A 18 1.57 -2.98 7.35
C VAL A 18 0.95 -4.28 7.86
N ASN A 19 1.57 -5.43 7.59
CA ASN A 19 1.05 -6.73 8.03
C ASN A 19 0.90 -6.81 9.55
N LYS A 20 1.85 -6.22 10.29
CA LYS A 20 1.86 -6.23 11.76
C LYS A 20 0.88 -5.23 12.38
N TYR A 21 0.73 -4.03 11.81
CA TYR A 21 0.06 -2.91 12.49
C TYR A 21 -1.28 -2.48 11.88
N LEU A 22 -1.58 -2.81 10.62
CA LEU A 22 -2.80 -2.33 9.95
C LEU A 22 -4.08 -2.77 10.68
N ARG A 23 -4.17 -4.06 11.04
CA ARG A 23 -5.35 -4.60 11.74
C ARG A 23 -5.57 -3.93 13.11
N ARG A 24 -4.49 -3.65 13.85
CA ARG A 24 -4.54 -2.91 15.12
C ARG A 24 -5.06 -1.49 14.92
N ALA A 25 -4.49 -0.75 13.97
CA ALA A 25 -4.87 0.63 13.69
C ALA A 25 -6.33 0.78 13.19
N VAL A 26 -6.83 -0.24 12.48
CA VAL A 26 -8.23 -0.29 12.01
C VAL A 26 -9.19 -0.66 13.16
N TYR A 27 -8.83 -1.65 13.97
CA TYR A 27 -9.67 -2.12 15.08
C TYR A 27 -9.74 -1.11 16.22
N ASN A 28 -8.60 -0.50 16.58
CA ASN A 28 -8.50 0.53 17.59
C ASN A 28 -7.81 1.76 17.01
N GLY A 29 -8.61 2.79 16.70
CA GLY A 29 -8.12 4.04 16.13
C GLY A 29 -7.24 4.87 17.08
N GLU A 30 -7.31 4.60 18.40
CA GLU A 30 -6.54 5.28 19.46
C GLU A 30 -5.22 4.57 19.79
N ASP A 31 -4.92 3.43 19.15
CA ASP A 31 -3.62 2.77 19.26
C ASP A 31 -2.53 3.64 18.58
N ILE A 32 -1.93 4.54 19.36
CA ILE A 32 -0.94 5.52 18.88
C ILE A 32 0.29 4.82 18.30
N GLU A 33 0.74 3.71 18.88
CA GLU A 33 1.86 2.93 18.33
C GLU A 33 1.51 2.43 16.92
N ALA A 34 0.35 1.80 16.75
CA ALA A 34 -0.07 1.28 15.46
C ALA A 34 -0.29 2.40 14.43
N ARG A 35 -0.82 3.55 14.84
CA ARG A 35 -0.97 4.75 13.99
C ARG A 35 0.38 5.28 13.52
N ILE A 36 1.36 5.41 14.41
CA ILE A 36 2.72 5.85 14.06
C ILE A 36 3.35 4.86 13.09
N LYS A 37 3.27 3.56 13.36
CA LYS A 37 3.81 2.52 12.48
C LYS A 37 3.14 2.47 11.12
N MET A 38 1.84 2.72 11.03
CA MET A 38 1.17 2.84 9.73
C MET A 38 1.59 4.10 8.95
N SER A 39 1.83 5.22 9.63
CA SER A 39 2.39 6.43 9.00
C SER A 39 3.80 6.20 8.47
N GLU A 40 4.67 5.54 9.25
CA GLU A 40 6.01 5.12 8.80
C GLU A 40 5.91 4.20 7.58
N ALA A 41 5.07 3.16 7.64
CA ALA A 41 4.87 2.23 6.53
C ALA A 41 4.39 2.94 5.25
N SER A 42 3.46 3.89 5.38
CA SER A 42 2.99 4.70 4.26
C SER A 42 4.10 5.54 3.64
N LEU A 43 4.98 6.13 4.47
CA LEU A 43 6.13 6.90 3.98
C LEU A 43 7.13 6.00 3.23
N LEU A 44 7.46 4.84 3.79
CA LEU A 44 8.39 3.88 3.17
C LEU A 44 7.85 3.34 1.84
N ALA A 45 6.57 2.98 1.79
CA ALA A 45 5.90 2.59 0.56
C ALA A 45 5.95 3.72 -0.48
N GLY A 46 5.68 4.96 -0.05
CA GLY A 46 5.82 6.19 -0.84
C GLY A 46 7.20 6.33 -1.49
N MET A 47 8.25 6.25 -0.68
CA MET A 47 9.64 6.34 -1.15
C MET A 47 9.98 5.22 -2.14
N ALA A 48 9.47 4.00 -1.91
CA ALA A 48 9.69 2.86 -2.79
C ALA A 48 9.04 3.05 -4.17
N PHE A 49 7.73 3.33 -4.22
CA PHE A 49 7.04 3.46 -5.52
C PHE A 49 7.38 4.77 -6.24
N ASN A 50 7.83 5.81 -5.53
CA ASN A 50 8.30 7.03 -6.18
C ASN A 50 9.56 6.79 -7.03
N GLN A 51 10.37 5.80 -6.66
CA GLN A 51 11.58 5.42 -7.40
C GLN A 51 11.35 4.35 -8.46
N SER A 52 10.36 3.46 -8.24
CA SER A 52 10.15 2.27 -9.07
C SER A 52 8.78 2.20 -9.75
N TYR A 53 8.00 3.28 -9.64
CA TYR A 53 6.63 3.41 -10.14
C TYR A 53 5.68 2.35 -9.58
N LEU A 54 4.50 2.25 -10.17
CA LEU A 54 3.42 1.35 -9.79
C LEU A 54 3.06 0.41 -10.95
N GLY A 55 2.30 -0.63 -10.66
CA GLY A 55 1.93 -1.67 -11.62
C GLY A 55 0.46 -1.67 -12.05
N LEU A 56 0.06 -2.79 -12.65
CA LEU A 56 -1.29 -3.04 -13.17
C LEU A 56 -2.41 -2.80 -12.16
N THR A 57 -2.21 -3.16 -10.89
CA THR A 57 -3.21 -2.94 -9.84
C THR A 57 -3.61 -1.47 -9.73
N HIS A 58 -2.64 -0.54 -9.82
CA HIS A 58 -2.93 0.90 -9.76
C HIS A 58 -3.55 1.42 -11.05
N ALA A 59 -3.10 0.95 -12.21
CA ALA A 59 -3.67 1.34 -13.49
C ALA A 59 -5.17 0.98 -13.56
N ILE A 60 -5.51 -0.28 -13.27
CA ILE A 60 -6.91 -0.76 -13.31
C ILE A 60 -7.73 -0.15 -12.17
N GLY A 61 -7.17 -0.10 -10.96
CA GLY A 61 -7.88 0.40 -9.78
C GLY A 61 -8.22 1.88 -9.86
N SER A 62 -7.36 2.71 -10.48
CA SER A 62 -7.65 4.14 -10.68
C SER A 62 -8.83 4.34 -11.63
N SER A 63 -8.86 3.60 -12.75
CA SER A 63 -10.00 3.62 -13.68
C SER A 63 -11.28 3.09 -13.03
N LEU A 64 -11.20 2.01 -12.26
CA LEU A 64 -12.35 1.43 -11.55
C LEU A 64 -12.91 2.40 -10.50
N SER A 65 -12.05 3.05 -9.73
CA SER A 65 -12.45 4.03 -8.72
C SER A 65 -13.22 5.21 -9.34
N GLY A 66 -12.75 5.72 -10.49
CA GLY A 66 -13.43 6.78 -11.23
C GLY A 66 -14.77 6.34 -11.85
N TYR A 67 -14.84 5.13 -12.39
CA TYR A 67 -16.04 4.61 -13.05
C TYR A 67 -17.13 4.19 -12.06
N ALA A 68 -16.78 3.45 -11.01
CA ALA A 68 -17.72 2.86 -10.07
C ALA A 68 -17.92 3.70 -8.79
N HIS A 69 -17.28 4.87 -8.70
CA HIS A 69 -17.32 5.76 -7.53
C HIS A 69 -16.95 5.07 -6.20
N VAL A 70 -16.04 4.11 -6.25
CA VAL A 70 -15.51 3.43 -5.05
C VAL A 70 -14.23 4.12 -4.59
N SER A 71 -13.96 4.10 -3.28
CA SER A 71 -12.72 4.69 -2.75
C SER A 71 -11.48 4.04 -3.36
N HIS A 72 -10.45 4.86 -3.63
CA HIS A 72 -9.23 4.40 -4.31
C HIS A 72 -8.60 3.20 -3.60
N GLY A 73 -8.38 3.27 -2.29
CA GLY A 73 -7.78 2.17 -1.52
C GLY A 73 -8.58 0.86 -1.57
N VAL A 74 -9.92 0.95 -1.60
CA VAL A 74 -10.78 -0.24 -1.75
C VAL A 74 -10.65 -0.84 -3.14
N ALA A 75 -10.65 -0.02 -4.20
CA ALA A 75 -10.46 -0.51 -5.58
C ALA A 75 -9.11 -1.24 -5.72
N ILE A 76 -8.03 -0.64 -5.21
CA ILE A 76 -6.68 -1.24 -5.23
C ILE A 76 -6.64 -2.53 -4.42
N GLY A 77 -7.20 -2.54 -3.20
CA GLY A 77 -7.22 -3.71 -2.33
C GLY A 77 -8.01 -4.89 -2.90
N LEU A 78 -9.14 -4.63 -3.57
CA LEU A 78 -9.95 -5.65 -4.24
C LEU A 78 -9.23 -6.28 -5.44
N LEU A 79 -8.47 -5.50 -6.20
CA LEU A 79 -7.78 -5.96 -7.41
C LEU A 79 -6.44 -6.63 -7.13
N LEU A 80 -5.78 -6.30 -6.01
CA LEU A 80 -4.43 -6.76 -5.71
C LEU A 80 -4.28 -8.29 -5.78
N PRO A 81 -5.18 -9.13 -5.21
CA PRO A 81 -5.06 -10.58 -5.30
C PRO A 81 -5.10 -11.09 -6.74
N SER A 82 -6.01 -10.57 -7.56
CA SER A 82 -6.19 -11.02 -8.96
C SER A 82 -5.04 -10.62 -9.88
N VAL A 83 -4.29 -9.57 -9.54
CA VAL A 83 -3.12 -9.13 -10.32
C VAL A 83 -1.85 -9.89 -9.92
N ILE A 84 -1.78 -10.39 -8.68
CA ILE A 84 -0.61 -11.15 -8.18
C ILE A 84 -0.70 -12.64 -8.54
N GLN A 85 -1.91 -13.19 -8.72
CA GLN A 85 -2.15 -14.56 -9.19
C GLN A 85 -1.66 -14.76 -10.62
#